data_AF-A0A261XSI5-F1
#
_entry.id   AF-A0A261XSI5-F1
#
_cell.length_a   1.000
_cell.length_b   1.000
_cell.length_c   1.000
_cell.angle_alpha   90.00
_cell.angle_beta   90.00
_cell.angle_gamma   90.00
#
_symmetry.space_group_name_H-M   'P 1'
#
loop_
_entity.id
_entity.type
_entity.pdbx_description
1 polymer ?
#
loop_
_entity_poly.entity_id
_entity_poly.type
_entity_poly.pdbx_seq_one_letter_code
_entity_poly.pdbx_strand_id
1 'polypeptide(L)'
;NNPPLIPDLDLVEEEDQITHRDITLDSEDLETADDLNIFKYDPDYLTHEEEYAKAKKEILGDDDEEDEGDESEEESEEDEVDAVQQRIDIQDETNADIVGLRRSIYLTIMSSVDFEECVHKLLKLDIREGQEIELANMVIECCSQERTYLKFYGLMGERFCRLNRIWAEAFEECFRRNYETIH
;
A
#
# COMPACT_ATOMS: atom_id res chain seq x y z
N ASN A 1 -23.50 5.95 15.44
CA ASN A 1 -22.24 6.12 16.19
C ASN A 1 -21.48 7.25 15.53
N ASN A 2 -21.36 8.40 16.20
CA ASN A 2 -20.65 9.57 15.68
C ASN A 2 -19.37 9.71 16.52
N PRO A 3 -18.24 9.12 16.09
CA PRO A 3 -16.98 9.28 16.80
C PRO A 3 -16.51 10.75 16.74
N PRO A 4 -15.81 11.26 17.76
CA PRO A 4 -15.35 12.64 17.83
C PRO A 4 -14.26 12.96 16.79
N LEU A 5 -13.45 11.96 16.42
CA LEU A 5 -12.42 12.05 15.40
C LEU A 5 -12.44 10.77 14.56
N ILE A 6 -12.27 10.92 13.25
CA ILE A 6 -12.13 9.80 12.33
C ILE A 6 -10.66 9.37 12.38
N PRO A 7 -10.32 8.08 12.56
CA PRO A 7 -8.93 7.64 12.74
C PRO A 7 -7.97 8.11 11.65
N ASP A 8 -8.43 8.15 10.40
CA ASP A 8 -7.60 8.57 9.25
C ASP A 8 -7.30 10.08 9.24
N LEU A 9 -7.96 10.87 10.10
CA LEU A 9 -7.79 12.33 10.21
C LEU A 9 -7.00 12.73 11.48
N ASP A 10 -6.53 11.77 12.28
CA ASP A 10 -5.72 12.02 13.48
C ASP A 10 -4.23 12.11 13.10
N LEU A 11 -3.86 13.24 12.49
CA LEU A 11 -2.53 13.44 11.88
C LEU A 11 -1.60 14.35 12.70
N VAL A 12 -2.10 14.98 13.76
CA VAL A 12 -1.37 16.00 14.54
C VAL A 12 -1.30 15.58 16.00
N GLU A 13 -0.08 15.43 16.51
CA GLU A 13 0.17 15.07 17.91
C GLU A 13 -0.44 16.10 18.88
N GLU A 14 -0.94 15.65 20.02
CA GLU A 14 -1.66 16.52 20.99
C GLU A 14 -0.81 17.71 21.47
N GLU A 15 0.53 17.58 21.48
CA GLU A 15 1.45 18.63 21.90
C GLU A 15 1.62 19.76 20.89
N ASP A 16 1.37 19.49 19.61
CA ASP A 16 1.49 20.45 18.51
C ASP A 16 0.15 21.14 18.18
N GLN A 17 -0.95 20.72 18.81
CA GLN A 17 -2.28 21.28 18.57
C GLN A 17 -2.45 22.68 19.21
N ILE A 18 -2.70 23.69 18.37
CA ILE A 18 -2.99 25.06 18.82
C ILE A 18 -4.51 25.25 18.95
N THR A 19 -4.99 25.37 20.20
CA THR A 19 -6.42 25.64 20.47
C THR A 19 -6.68 27.14 20.65
N HIS A 20 -7.38 27.77 19.70
CA HIS A 20 -7.80 29.18 19.80
C HIS A 20 -8.98 29.35 20.77
N ARG A 21 -8.75 29.92 21.97
CA ARG A 21 -9.77 30.03 23.03
C ARG A 21 -10.52 31.36 23.07
N ASP A 22 -9.96 32.40 22.47
CA ASP A 22 -10.49 33.77 22.55
C ASP A 22 -11.49 34.11 21.42
N ILE A 23 -11.74 33.14 20.52
CA ILE A 23 -12.75 33.24 19.47
C ILE A 23 -14.08 32.74 20.04
N THR A 24 -15.01 33.66 20.28
CA THR A 24 -16.35 33.36 20.80
C THR A 24 -17.43 33.76 19.81
N LEU A 25 -18.65 33.24 19.97
CA LEU A 25 -19.76 33.60 19.08
C LEU A 25 -20.18 35.07 19.21
N ASP A 26 -19.94 35.68 20.37
CA ASP A 26 -20.26 37.08 20.65
C ASP A 26 -19.08 38.01 20.30
N SER A 27 -18.01 37.48 19.69
CA SER A 27 -16.88 38.28 19.24
C SER A 27 -17.32 39.18 18.07
N GLU A 28 -17.61 40.45 18.35
CA GLU A 28 -18.05 41.44 17.35
C GLU A 28 -16.93 41.88 16.39
N ASP A 29 -15.66 41.61 16.73
CA ASP A 29 -14.46 42.12 16.04
C ASP A 29 -13.66 41.02 15.29
N LEU A 30 -14.32 39.96 14.80
CA LEU A 30 -13.65 38.93 13.99
C LEU A 30 -13.25 39.51 12.62
N GLU A 31 -11.94 39.67 12.43
CA GLU A 31 -11.37 40.12 11.15
C GLU A 31 -11.29 38.94 10.16
N THR A 32 -12.08 39.01 9.09
CA THR A 32 -12.15 37.95 8.06
C THR A 32 -10.97 37.96 7.10
N ALA A 33 -10.18 39.05 7.08
CA ALA A 33 -9.04 39.26 6.20
C ALA A 33 -9.34 38.93 4.71
N ASP A 34 -10.56 39.19 4.24
CA ASP A 34 -11.03 38.84 2.88
C ASP A 34 -10.12 39.41 1.77
N ASP A 35 -9.45 40.51 2.09
CA ASP A 35 -8.48 41.19 1.24
C ASP A 35 -7.27 40.33 0.84
N LEU A 36 -6.96 39.25 1.57
CA LEU A 36 -5.90 38.29 1.25
C LEU A 36 -6.29 37.33 0.11
N ASN A 37 -7.59 37.20 -0.19
CA ASN A 37 -8.07 36.34 -1.29
C ASN A 37 -7.91 36.99 -2.68
N ILE A 38 -7.39 38.22 -2.75
CA ILE A 38 -7.23 38.98 -3.99
C ILE A 38 -5.75 39.21 -4.23
N PHE A 39 -5.28 38.85 -5.43
CA PHE A 39 -3.91 39.14 -5.84
C PHE A 39 -3.64 40.65 -5.82
N LYS A 40 -2.61 41.04 -5.08
CA LYS A 40 -2.13 42.42 -4.96
C LYS A 40 -0.62 42.41 -5.18
N TYR A 41 -0.11 43.48 -5.78
CA TYR A 41 1.33 43.64 -5.95
C TYR A 41 1.99 43.84 -4.58
N ASP A 42 3.01 43.04 -4.31
CA ASP A 42 3.84 43.14 -3.12
C ASP A 42 5.21 43.77 -3.46
N PRO A 43 5.51 44.99 -2.94
CA PRO A 43 6.82 45.61 -3.12
C PRO A 43 7.99 44.81 -2.52
N ASP A 44 7.72 44.02 -1.49
CA ASP A 44 8.70 43.27 -0.70
C ASP A 44 8.64 41.75 -0.99
N TYR A 45 8.07 41.38 -2.15
CA TYR A 45 7.87 39.99 -2.59
C TYR A 45 9.09 39.10 -2.39
N LEU A 46 10.27 39.55 -2.84
CA LEU A 46 11.51 38.76 -2.74
C LEU A 46 11.86 38.41 -1.30
N THR A 47 11.65 39.34 -0.36
CA THR A 47 11.95 39.08 1.06
C THR A 47 10.93 38.14 1.70
N HIS A 48 9.64 38.28 1.38
CA HIS A 48 8.62 37.37 1.90
C HIS A 48 8.77 35.96 1.33
N GLU A 49 9.20 35.83 0.08
CA GLU A 49 9.46 34.53 -0.55
C GLU A 49 10.64 33.81 0.13
N GLU A 50 11.71 34.54 0.44
CA GLU A 50 12.85 33.99 1.21
C GLU A 50 12.42 33.57 2.64
N GLU A 51 11.60 34.37 3.32
CA GLU A 51 11.06 34.03 4.65
C GLU A 51 10.16 32.79 4.60
N TYR A 52 9.30 32.68 3.58
CA TYR A 52 8.44 31.54 3.37
C TYR A 52 9.23 30.28 3.05
N ALA A 53 10.23 30.35 2.16
CA ALA A 53 11.11 29.23 1.82
C ALA A 53 11.84 28.70 3.06
N LYS A 54 12.31 29.60 3.93
CA LYS A 54 12.93 29.21 5.21
C LYS A 54 11.93 28.50 6.14
N ALA A 55 10.71 29.01 6.28
CA ALA A 55 9.68 28.40 7.11
C ALA A 55 9.25 27.03 6.55
N LYS A 56 9.12 26.91 5.22
CA LYS A 56 8.83 25.65 4.52
C LYS A 56 9.89 24.59 4.85
N LYS A 57 11.18 24.94 4.74
CA LYS A 57 12.31 24.06 5.06
C LYS A 57 12.37 23.68 6.53
N GLU A 58 11.95 24.56 7.44
CA GLU A 58 11.86 24.25 8.88
C GLU A 58 10.75 23.21 9.17
N ILE A 59 9.60 23.30 8.50
CA ILE A 59 8.45 22.41 8.72
C ILE A 59 8.63 21.06 8.04
N LEU A 60 9.06 21.04 6.77
CA LEU A 60 9.14 19.84 5.93
C LEU A 60 10.51 19.16 5.97
N GLY A 61 11.57 19.87 6.40
CA GLY A 61 12.94 19.38 6.36
C GLY A 61 13.69 19.73 5.07
N ASP A 62 14.94 19.28 4.97
CA ASP A 62 15.90 19.66 3.93
C ASP A 62 15.89 18.72 2.69
N ASP A 63 14.94 17.80 2.61
CA ASP A 63 14.85 16.81 1.51
C ASP A 63 14.18 17.37 0.23
N ASP A 64 13.87 18.67 0.20
CA ASP A 64 13.22 19.41 -0.91
C ASP A 64 14.19 20.29 -1.74
N GLU A 65 15.52 20.18 -1.57
CA GLU A 65 16.52 20.99 -2.32
C GLU A 65 16.80 20.52 -3.78
N GLU A 66 15.82 19.96 -4.49
CA GLU A 66 15.92 19.73 -5.94
C GLU A 66 14.63 20.09 -6.68
N ASP A 67 14.29 21.39 -6.81
CA ASP A 67 13.58 21.89 -8.01
C ASP A 67 13.59 23.43 -8.11
N GLU A 68 14.74 24.06 -8.40
CA GLU A 68 14.72 25.39 -9.05
C GLU A 68 14.77 25.20 -10.57
N GLY A 69 13.60 24.87 -11.14
CA GLY A 69 13.35 24.80 -12.57
C GLY A 69 13.24 26.19 -13.20
N ASP A 70 14.23 26.53 -14.03
CA ASP A 70 14.24 27.67 -14.96
C ASP A 70 13.15 27.49 -16.04
N GLU A 71 12.01 28.17 -15.88
CA GLU A 71 10.94 28.19 -16.88
C GLU A 71 11.25 29.20 -18.01
N SER A 72 11.87 28.71 -19.08
CA SER A 72 11.78 29.35 -20.40
C SER A 72 10.61 28.74 -21.18
N GLU A 73 9.58 29.55 -21.41
CA GLU A 73 8.38 29.23 -22.21
C GLU A 73 8.73 28.79 -23.65
N GLU A 74 8.32 27.58 -24.03
CA GLU A 74 7.82 27.29 -25.39
C GLU A 74 6.51 26.49 -25.28
N GLU A 75 5.40 27.14 -25.65
CA GLU A 75 4.08 26.55 -25.81
C GLU A 75 4.11 25.35 -26.77
N SER A 76 3.67 24.17 -26.33
CA SER A 76 3.07 23.13 -27.19
C SER A 76 2.34 22.04 -26.37
N GLU A 77 1.01 22.12 -26.43
CA GLU A 77 0.00 21.05 -26.32
C GLU A 77 -0.30 20.43 -24.93
N GLU A 78 -1.58 20.55 -24.59
CA GLU A 78 -2.29 20.07 -23.40
C GLU A 78 -2.21 18.53 -23.25
N ASP A 79 -1.58 18.08 -22.15
CA ASP A 79 -1.89 16.91 -21.30
C ASP A 79 -0.59 16.51 -20.58
N GLU A 80 -0.64 16.07 -19.31
CA GLU A 80 0.48 15.52 -18.50
C GLU A 80 1.21 16.46 -17.51
N VAL A 81 0.49 17.03 -16.53
CA VAL A 81 1.12 17.56 -15.28
C VAL A 81 0.54 16.89 -14.03
N ASP A 82 0.88 15.62 -13.82
CA ASP A 82 0.66 14.88 -12.57
C ASP A 82 1.92 14.05 -12.19
N ALA A 83 3.12 14.50 -12.61
CA ALA A 83 4.27 13.62 -12.77
C ALA A 83 5.50 13.88 -11.85
N VAL A 84 5.42 14.73 -10.82
CA VAL A 84 6.61 15.03 -9.97
C VAL A 84 6.38 14.81 -8.47
N GLN A 85 5.61 13.77 -8.13
CA GLN A 85 5.83 13.02 -6.89
C GLN A 85 6.12 11.56 -7.27
N GLN A 86 7.08 11.36 -8.17
CA GLN A 86 7.66 10.03 -8.37
C GLN A 86 8.46 9.71 -7.11
N ARG A 87 7.73 9.15 -6.13
CA ARG A 87 8.22 8.11 -5.23
C ARG A 87 9.33 7.39 -5.99
N ILE A 88 10.53 7.30 -5.44
CA ILE A 88 11.50 6.34 -5.96
C ILE A 88 10.81 4.99 -5.79
N ASP A 89 10.05 4.58 -6.81
CA ASP A 89 9.37 3.30 -6.88
C ASP A 89 10.52 2.34 -7.11
N ILE A 90 11.07 1.87 -5.99
CA ILE A 90 12.06 0.79 -5.98
C ILE A 90 11.29 -0.43 -6.49
N GLN A 91 11.27 -0.57 -7.81
CA GLN A 91 10.61 -1.66 -8.49
C GLN A 91 11.45 -2.91 -8.23
N ASP A 92 10.99 -3.72 -7.26
CA ASP A 92 11.63 -4.99 -6.92
C ASP A 92 11.35 -6.02 -8.02
N GLU A 93 12.29 -6.14 -8.97
CA GLU A 93 12.23 -7.18 -10.01
C GLU A 93 12.71 -8.56 -9.54
N THR A 94 13.19 -8.68 -8.30
CA THR A 94 13.85 -9.92 -7.82
C THR A 94 12.87 -11.01 -7.40
N ASN A 95 11.56 -10.71 -7.32
CA ASN A 95 10.51 -11.60 -6.82
C ASN A 95 10.86 -12.22 -5.45
N ALA A 96 11.68 -11.56 -4.64
CA ALA A 96 12.22 -12.12 -3.40
C ALA A 96 11.12 -12.53 -2.42
N ASP A 97 10.04 -11.75 -2.36
CA ASP A 97 8.87 -12.00 -1.52
C ASP A 97 8.15 -13.30 -1.92
N ILE A 98 7.91 -13.51 -3.22
CA ILE A 98 7.28 -14.72 -3.76
C ILE A 98 8.16 -15.95 -3.47
N VAL A 99 9.47 -15.84 -3.67
CA VAL A 99 10.41 -16.94 -3.37
C VAL A 99 10.43 -17.26 -1.87
N GLY A 100 10.35 -16.24 -1.01
CA GLY A 100 10.22 -16.39 0.44
C GLY A 100 8.94 -17.12 0.82
N LEU A 101 7.81 -16.72 0.24
CA LEU A 101 6.51 -17.37 0.46
C LEU A 101 6.53 -18.84 0.03
N ARG A 102 7.04 -19.15 -1.17
CA ARG A 102 7.19 -20.52 -1.68
C ARG A 102 8.01 -21.41 -0.75
N ARG A 103 9.15 -20.90 -0.24
CA ARG A 103 9.97 -21.64 0.73
C ARG A 103 9.22 -21.91 2.02
N SER A 104 8.52 -20.91 2.56
CA SER A 104 7.73 -21.06 3.79
C SER A 104 6.62 -22.10 3.64
N ILE A 105 5.90 -22.08 2.51
CA ILE A 105 4.85 -23.06 2.21
C ILE A 105 5.44 -24.47 2.11
N TYR A 106 6.50 -24.63 1.32
CA TYR A 106 7.16 -25.93 1.13
C TYR A 106 7.64 -26.54 2.45
N LEU A 107 8.35 -25.76 3.27
CA LEU A 107 8.84 -26.21 4.57
C LEU A 107 7.69 -26.56 5.53
N THR A 108 6.58 -25.81 5.47
CA THR A 108 5.39 -26.09 6.28
C THR A 108 4.75 -27.42 5.86
N ILE A 109 4.66 -27.70 4.55
CA ILE A 109 4.14 -28.95 4.01
C ILE A 109 5.04 -30.12 4.44
N MET A 110 6.34 -30.02 4.20
CA MET A 110 7.30 -31.10 4.46
C MET A 110 7.51 -31.41 5.95
N SER A 111 7.28 -30.43 6.83
CA SER A 111 7.38 -30.62 8.28
C SER A 111 6.08 -31.09 8.93
N SER A 112 4.97 -31.15 8.18
CA SER A 112 3.67 -31.56 8.69
C SER A 112 3.38 -33.02 8.36
N VAL A 113 2.81 -33.75 9.32
CA VAL A 113 2.45 -35.17 9.16
C VAL A 113 0.97 -35.32 8.83
N ASP A 114 0.12 -34.53 9.50
CA ASP A 114 -1.33 -34.54 9.31
C ASP A 114 -1.80 -33.35 8.46
N PHE A 115 -2.79 -33.59 7.59
CA PHE A 115 -3.27 -32.59 6.65
C PHE A 115 -4.04 -31.46 7.35
N GLU A 116 -4.75 -31.72 8.45
CA GLU A 116 -5.47 -30.69 9.20
C GLU A 116 -4.50 -29.74 9.90
N GLU A 117 -3.44 -30.29 10.49
CA GLU A 117 -2.36 -29.51 11.08
C GLU A 117 -1.67 -28.66 10.02
N CYS A 118 -1.36 -29.25 8.86
CA CYS A 118 -0.72 -28.55 7.75
C CYS A 118 -1.56 -27.36 7.28
N VAL A 119 -2.85 -27.58 6.99
CA VAL A 119 -3.77 -26.52 6.56
C VAL A 119 -3.87 -25.42 7.62
N HIS A 120 -3.97 -25.78 8.90
CA HIS A 120 -4.04 -24.80 9.98
C HIS A 120 -2.75 -23.98 10.12
N LYS A 121 -1.57 -24.58 9.91
CA LYS A 121 -0.29 -23.86 9.87
C LYS A 121 -0.20 -22.93 8.67
N LEU A 122 -0.63 -23.39 7.49
CA LEU A 122 -0.63 -22.60 6.27
C LEU A 122 -1.55 -21.37 6.36
N LEU A 123 -2.71 -21.49 7.00
CA LEU A 123 -3.61 -20.36 7.24
C LEU A 123 -3.07 -19.33 8.25
N LYS A 124 -2.04 -19.68 9.02
CA LYS A 124 -1.34 -18.76 9.92
C LYS A 124 -0.15 -18.06 9.26
N LEU A 125 0.23 -18.47 8.05
CA LEU A 125 1.17 -17.70 7.26
C LEU A 125 0.48 -16.40 6.83
N ASP A 126 1.21 -15.30 6.86
CA ASP A 126 0.73 -14.00 6.41
C ASP A 126 0.69 -13.99 4.88
N ILE A 127 -0.39 -14.55 4.33
CA ILE A 127 -0.63 -14.60 2.89
C ILE A 127 -1.37 -13.33 2.53
N ARG A 128 -0.74 -12.46 1.73
CA ARG A 128 -1.39 -11.25 1.24
C ARG A 128 -2.57 -11.62 0.33
N GLU A 129 -3.61 -10.80 0.34
CA GLU A 129 -4.75 -10.96 -0.56
C GLU A 129 -4.26 -10.99 -2.02
N GLY A 130 -4.67 -12.01 -2.77
CA GLY A 130 -4.23 -12.27 -4.16
C GLY A 130 -3.11 -13.31 -4.29
N GLN A 131 -2.43 -13.69 -3.21
CA GLN A 131 -1.39 -14.74 -3.23
C GLN A 131 -1.92 -16.16 -2.94
N GLU A 132 -3.23 -16.33 -2.77
CA GLU A 132 -3.86 -17.64 -2.54
C GLU A 132 -3.62 -18.61 -3.70
N ILE A 133 -3.57 -18.09 -4.93
CA ILE A 133 -3.24 -18.86 -6.12
C ILE A 133 -1.82 -19.43 -6.08
N GLU A 134 -0.89 -18.71 -5.45
CA GLU A 134 0.49 -19.14 -5.29
C GLU A 134 0.59 -20.32 -4.31
N LEU A 135 -0.19 -20.29 -3.23
CA LEU A 135 -0.28 -21.42 -2.32
C LEU A 135 -0.93 -22.64 -2.99
N ALA A 136 -2.03 -22.45 -3.73
CA ALA A 136 -2.67 -23.54 -4.47
C ALA A 136 -1.71 -24.18 -5.49
N ASN A 137 -0.95 -23.36 -6.23
CA ASN A 137 0.11 -23.84 -7.13
C ASN A 137 1.17 -24.63 -6.38
N MET A 138 1.71 -24.11 -5.27
CA MET A 138 2.72 -24.81 -4.47
C MET A 138 2.24 -26.17 -3.95
N VAL A 139 0.97 -26.28 -3.52
CA VAL A 139 0.38 -27.56 -3.08
C VAL A 139 0.35 -28.57 -4.24
N ILE A 140 -0.06 -28.14 -5.44
CA ILE A 140 -0.13 -28.99 -6.64
C ILE A 140 1.27 -29.38 -7.12
N GLU A 141 2.21 -28.42 -7.17
CA GLU A 141 3.60 -28.66 -7.56
C GLU A 141 4.27 -29.67 -6.61
N CYS A 142 4.13 -29.48 -5.29
CA CYS A 142 4.63 -30.44 -4.29
C CYS A 142 4.02 -31.83 -4.51
N CYS A 143 2.71 -31.91 -4.76
CA CYS A 143 2.05 -33.18 -5.06
C CYS A 143 2.58 -33.83 -6.34
N SER A 144 2.93 -33.05 -7.36
CA SER A 144 3.41 -33.55 -8.66
C SER A 144 4.84 -34.08 -8.62
N GLN A 145 5.66 -33.57 -7.69
CA GLN A 145 7.04 -33.99 -7.50
C GLN A 145 7.15 -35.29 -6.69
N GLU A 146 6.09 -35.68 -5.98
CA GLU A 146 6.05 -36.94 -5.25
C GLU A 146 6.06 -38.15 -6.19
N ARG A 147 6.85 -39.16 -5.83
CA ARG A 147 6.98 -40.39 -6.65
C ARG A 147 5.64 -41.13 -6.82
N THR A 148 4.78 -41.04 -5.82
CA THR A 148 3.46 -41.66 -5.80
C THR A 148 2.46 -40.72 -5.16
N TYR A 149 1.25 -40.67 -5.70
CA TYR A 149 0.19 -39.84 -5.15
C TYR A 149 -0.06 -40.14 -3.67
N LEU A 150 0.01 -39.09 -2.85
CA LEU A 150 -0.34 -39.13 -1.43
C LEU A 150 -1.72 -38.50 -1.25
N LYS A 151 -2.64 -39.22 -0.59
CA LYS A 151 -3.98 -38.71 -0.28
C LYS A 151 -3.96 -37.41 0.54
N PHE A 152 -2.86 -37.17 1.25
CA PHE A 152 -2.58 -35.96 2.02
C PHE A 152 -2.88 -34.68 1.21
N TYR A 153 -2.38 -34.55 -0.02
CA TYR A 153 -2.58 -33.34 -0.84
C TYR A 153 -4.04 -33.16 -1.29
N GLY A 154 -4.74 -34.25 -1.62
CA GLY A 154 -6.17 -34.19 -1.95
C GLY A 154 -7.03 -33.76 -0.78
N LEU A 155 -6.72 -34.25 0.43
CA LEU A 155 -7.42 -33.86 1.67
C LEU A 155 -7.13 -32.39 2.05
N MET A 156 -5.91 -31.91 1.83
CA MET A 156 -5.59 -30.48 1.98
C MET A 156 -6.45 -29.62 1.03
N GLY A 157 -6.49 -29.98 -0.27
CA GLY A 157 -7.29 -29.25 -1.27
C GLY A 157 -8.78 -29.23 -0.92
N GLU A 158 -9.34 -30.37 -0.51
CA GLU A 158 -10.72 -30.46 -0.02
C GLU A 158 -10.97 -29.53 1.17
N ARG A 159 -10.03 -29.49 2.13
CA ARG A 159 -10.15 -28.63 3.31
C ARG A 159 -10.11 -27.16 2.94
N PHE A 160 -9.18 -26.73 2.08
CA PHE A 160 -9.10 -25.35 1.60
C PHE A 160 -10.37 -24.92 0.86
N CYS A 161 -10.86 -25.75 -0.07
CA CYS A 161 -12.07 -25.45 -0.83
C CYS A 161 -13.33 -25.34 0.06
N ARG A 162 -13.37 -26.01 1.21
CA ARG A 162 -14.47 -25.91 2.17
C ARG A 162 -14.41 -24.69 3.08
N LEU A 163 -13.26 -24.03 3.19
CA LEU A 163 -13.09 -22.87 4.08
C LEU A 163 -13.67 -21.59 3.47
N ASN A 164 -13.31 -21.28 2.22
CA ASN A 164 -13.78 -20.09 1.52
C ASN A 164 -13.81 -20.36 0.00
N ARG A 165 -14.72 -19.67 -0.71
CA ARG A 165 -14.89 -19.77 -2.17
C ARG A 165 -13.65 -19.31 -2.94
N ILE A 166 -12.89 -18.35 -2.40
CA ILE A 166 -11.64 -17.85 -3.00
C ILE A 166 -10.66 -19.01 -3.24
N TRP A 167 -10.51 -19.92 -2.27
CA TRP A 167 -9.65 -21.09 -2.42
C TRP A 167 -10.15 -22.05 -3.49
N ALA A 168 -11.46 -22.27 -3.57
CA ALA A 168 -12.04 -23.13 -4.59
C ALA A 168 -11.80 -22.57 -6.01
N GLU A 169 -12.00 -21.26 -6.20
CA GLU A 169 -11.70 -20.56 -7.45
C GLU A 169 -10.21 -20.64 -7.80
N ALA A 170 -9.31 -20.47 -6.82
CA ALA A 170 -7.87 -20.60 -7.02
C ALA A 170 -7.47 -22.01 -7.48
N PHE A 171 -7.98 -23.07 -6.82
CA PHE A 171 -7.71 -24.45 -7.22
C PHE A 171 -8.30 -24.80 -8.59
N GLU A 172 -9.47 -24.24 -8.96
CA GLU A 172 -10.06 -24.42 -10.30
C GLU A 172 -9.18 -23.79 -11.39
N GLU A 173 -8.70 -22.57 -11.17
CA GLU A 173 -7.83 -21.87 -12.11
C GLU A 173 -6.49 -22.61 -12.26
N CYS A 174 -5.89 -23.04 -11.15
CA CYS A 174 -4.70 -23.88 -11.17
C CYS A 174 -4.93 -25.17 -11.97
N PHE A 175 -6.09 -25.83 -11.81
CA PHE A 175 -6.41 -27.04 -12.56
C PHE A 175 -6.50 -26.77 -14.06
N ARG A 176 -7.21 -25.71 -14.48
CA ARG A 176 -7.33 -25.31 -15.88
C ARG A 176 -5.96 -25.06 -16.50
N ARG A 177 -5.13 -24.25 -15.83
CA ARG A 177 -3.78 -23.93 -16.28
C ARG A 177 -2.91 -25.18 -16.42
N ASN A 178 -2.88 -26.03 -15.40
CA ASN A 178 -2.09 -27.27 -15.46
C ASN A 178 -2.55 -28.16 -16.62
N TYR A 179 -3.86 -28.34 -16.79
CA TYR A 179 -4.43 -29.13 -17.89
C TYR A 179 -4.02 -28.61 -19.27
N GLU A 180 -4.04 -27.29 -19.45
CA GLU A 180 -3.62 -26.64 -20.70
C GLU A 180 -2.12 -26.77 -20.96
N THR A 181 -1.28 -26.95 -19.93
CA THR A 181 0.19 -26.99 -20.09
C THR A 181 0.80 -28.40 -20.19
N ILE A 182 0.02 -29.47 -20.04
CA ILE A 182 0.47 -30.88 -19.86
C ILE A 182 1.07 -31.57 -21.12
N HIS A 183 1.56 -30.82 -22.10
CA HIS A 183 2.24 -31.37 -23.31
C HIS A 183 3.65 -31.92 -23.03
#